data_AF-A0A9X6Z2J8-F1
#
_entry.id   AF-A0A9X6Z2J8-F1
#
_cell.length_a   1.000
_cell.length_b   1.000
_cell.length_c   1.000
_cell.angle_alpha   90.00
_cell.angle_beta   90.00
_cell.angle_gamma   90.00
#
_symmetry.space_group_name_H-M   'P 1'
#
loop_
_entity.id
_entity.type
_entity.pdbx_description
1 polymer ?
#
loop_
_entity_poly.entity_id
_entity_poly.type
_entity_poly.pdbx_seq_one_letter_code
_entity_poly.pdbx_strand_id
1 'polypeptide(L)'
;MKNYILYPLTLLTMLFLSACSNSAEPKEENDVQSIKDVTVKIPETIFTSSKKNETINEDEMRKNIKDYIDYSWELSENIIPLASTTPDKNFTDSDRKKLQKLIDLAKQNDMNFHEFISNNNLPTDYKKPSKEIYEFMSSSTAIFVELDQELNKLAQDGNLFKADFSFTKHLEKANGRKQKEIEKFLNEKNIKTSINSNKKN
;
A
#
# COMPACT_ATOMS: atom_id res chain seq x y z
N MET A 1 7.37 -43.64 -33.19
CA MET A 1 6.45 -43.53 -32.04
C MET A 1 7.11 -42.57 -31.06
N LYS A 2 6.95 -41.25 -31.18
CA LYS A 2 5.83 -40.30 -31.03
C LYS A 2 6.19 -39.44 -29.81
N ASN A 3 6.71 -38.26 -30.11
CA ASN A 3 7.12 -37.23 -29.16
C ASN A 3 5.86 -36.65 -28.50
N TYR A 4 5.85 -36.55 -27.18
CA TYR A 4 4.79 -35.85 -26.46
C TYR A 4 5.25 -34.42 -26.20
N ILE A 5 4.76 -33.53 -27.08
CA ILE A 5 4.79 -32.08 -26.89
C ILE A 5 3.81 -31.78 -25.75
N LEU A 6 4.33 -31.20 -24.67
CA LEU A 6 3.56 -30.69 -23.55
C LEU A 6 3.10 -29.26 -23.86
N TYR A 7 1.95 -28.89 -23.29
CA TYR A 7 1.19 -27.62 -23.38
C TYR A 7 0.06 -27.57 -24.43
N PRO A 8 -1.12 -26.98 -24.12
CA PRO A 8 -1.28 -25.92 -23.11
C PRO A 8 -2.46 -26.05 -22.11
N LEU A 9 -2.16 -25.71 -20.86
CA LEU A 9 -3.12 -25.24 -19.86
C LEU A 9 -3.47 -23.77 -20.19
N THR A 10 -4.31 -23.57 -21.21
CA THR A 10 -4.89 -22.26 -21.57
C THR A 10 -6.39 -22.38 -21.68
N LEU A 11 -7.05 -22.75 -20.58
CA LEU A 11 -8.51 -22.79 -20.53
C LEU A 11 -9.02 -22.28 -19.17
N LEU A 12 -8.74 -21.01 -18.86
CA LEU A 12 -9.47 -20.29 -17.81
C LEU A 12 -9.47 -18.76 -18.04
N THR A 13 -9.81 -18.32 -19.24
CA THR A 13 -9.89 -16.87 -19.58
C THR A 13 -11.23 -16.42 -20.19
N MET A 14 -12.32 -17.20 -20.11
CA MET A 14 -13.58 -16.84 -20.77
C MET A 14 -14.76 -16.51 -19.84
N LEU A 15 -14.61 -15.62 -18.85
CA LEU A 15 -15.79 -15.12 -18.11
C LEU A 15 -15.82 -13.59 -17.85
N PHE A 16 -15.22 -12.77 -18.72
CA PHE A 16 -15.40 -11.31 -18.69
C PHE A 16 -15.77 -10.70 -20.05
N LEU A 17 -16.79 -11.24 -20.72
CA LEU A 17 -17.44 -10.54 -21.84
C LEU A 17 -18.75 -9.90 -21.37
N SER A 18 -18.62 -8.76 -20.71
CA SER A 18 -19.71 -7.78 -20.59
C SER A 18 -19.43 -6.65 -21.59
N ALA A 19 -20.13 -6.72 -22.72
CA ALA A 19 -20.45 -5.67 -23.69
C ALA A 19 -19.61 -4.36 -23.69
N CYS A 20 -18.68 -4.25 -24.64
CA CYS A 20 -18.30 -2.97 -25.23
C CYS A 20 -18.85 -2.91 -26.66
N SER A 21 -19.84 -2.03 -26.88
CA SER A 21 -20.31 -1.66 -28.21
C SER A 21 -19.24 -0.84 -28.95
N ASN A 22 -19.17 -1.03 -30.25
CA ASN A 22 -18.24 -0.41 -31.19
C ASN A 22 -17.99 1.09 -30.95
N SER A 23 -16.73 1.47 -30.75
CA SER A 23 -16.14 2.66 -31.37
C SER A 23 -14.61 2.60 -31.28
N ALA A 24 -13.98 2.75 -32.45
CA ALA A 24 -12.58 2.99 -32.76
C ALA A 24 -11.52 2.70 -31.68
N GLU A 25 -10.65 1.72 -31.95
CA GLU A 25 -9.39 1.49 -31.21
C GLU A 25 -8.55 2.77 -31.14
N PRO A 26 -8.28 3.32 -29.95
CA PRO A 26 -7.05 4.04 -29.73
C PRO A 26 -5.93 2.99 -29.62
N LYS A 27 -4.83 3.21 -30.33
CA LYS A 27 -3.58 2.51 -30.04
C LYS A 27 -3.14 2.94 -28.63
N GLU A 28 -3.54 2.19 -27.62
CA GLU A 28 -2.92 2.28 -26.30
C GLU A 28 -1.50 1.71 -26.42
N GLU A 29 -0.53 2.62 -26.56
CA GLU A 29 0.79 2.38 -25.98
C GLU A 29 0.55 2.09 -24.50
N ASN A 30 0.58 0.81 -24.13
CA ASN A 30 0.71 0.39 -22.75
C ASN A 30 2.12 0.79 -22.28
N ASP A 31 2.30 2.07 -21.99
CA ASP A 31 3.44 2.57 -21.22
C ASP A 31 3.21 2.21 -19.75
N VAL A 32 3.12 0.90 -19.48
CA VAL A 32 3.28 0.38 -18.13
C VAL A 32 4.75 0.54 -17.83
N GLN A 33 5.12 1.75 -17.35
CA GLN A 33 6.44 2.03 -16.79
C GLN A 33 6.82 0.82 -15.95
N SER A 34 7.85 0.09 -16.39
CA SER A 34 8.26 -1.11 -15.69
C SER A 34 8.59 -0.69 -14.26
N ILE A 35 8.00 -1.34 -13.25
CA ILE A 35 8.32 -1.16 -11.81
C ILE A 35 9.85 -1.28 -11.57
N LYS A 36 10.57 -1.85 -12.55
CA LYS A 36 12.00 -2.11 -12.61
C LYS A 36 12.92 -0.88 -12.50
N ASP A 37 12.44 0.35 -12.75
CA ASP A 37 13.30 1.57 -12.76
C ASP A 37 13.01 2.56 -11.61
N VAL A 38 12.20 2.18 -10.62
CA VAL A 38 11.94 3.06 -9.47
C VAL A 38 13.19 3.09 -8.57
N THR A 39 13.83 4.26 -8.48
CA THR A 39 14.93 4.47 -7.53
C THR A 39 14.38 4.45 -6.11
N VAL A 40 14.62 3.34 -5.40
CA VAL A 40 14.21 3.20 -4.00
C VAL A 40 14.98 4.20 -3.14
N LYS A 41 14.27 5.05 -2.41
CA LYS A 41 14.78 6.00 -1.44
C LYS A 41 14.21 5.67 -0.06
N ILE A 42 14.97 6.01 0.97
CA ILE A 42 14.46 5.95 2.34
C ILE A 42 14.00 7.37 2.68
N PRO A 43 12.71 7.60 2.95
CA PRO A 43 12.23 8.90 3.36
C PRO A 43 13.00 9.41 4.58
N GLU A 44 13.35 10.70 4.59
CA GLU A 44 14.06 11.31 5.71
C GLU A 44 13.13 11.57 6.90
N THR A 45 11.84 11.69 6.64
CA THR A 45 10.81 12.04 7.62
C THR A 45 9.58 11.13 7.50
N ILE A 46 8.85 11.05 8.60
CA ILE A 46 7.54 10.40 8.71
C ILE A 46 6.59 11.34 9.45
N PHE A 47 5.31 10.99 9.55
CA PHE A 47 4.37 11.71 10.38
C PHE A 47 4.85 11.73 11.83
N THR A 48 4.86 12.91 12.44
CA THR A 48 5.17 13.10 13.86
C THR A 48 4.29 14.19 14.44
N SER A 49 3.83 14.02 15.67
CA SER A 49 3.17 15.06 16.45
C SER A 49 3.54 14.90 17.91
N SER A 50 3.87 16.01 18.58
CA SER A 50 4.10 16.03 20.03
C SER A 50 2.84 16.33 20.84
N LYS A 51 1.70 16.54 20.16
CA LYS A 51 0.46 17.00 20.81
C LYS A 51 -0.25 15.88 21.55
N LYS A 52 -0.67 16.18 22.78
CA LYS A 52 -1.38 15.25 23.65
C LYS A 52 -2.40 15.98 24.51
N ASN A 53 -3.60 15.43 24.61
CA ASN A 53 -4.74 15.98 25.34
C ASN A 53 -5.16 17.38 24.86
N GLU A 54 -4.87 17.72 23.59
CA GLU A 54 -5.26 19.00 22.99
C GLU A 54 -6.57 18.88 22.22
N THR A 55 -7.25 20.01 22.01
CA THR A 55 -8.34 20.10 21.03
C THR A 55 -7.77 20.52 19.68
N ILE A 56 -7.92 19.65 18.69
CA ILE A 56 -7.41 19.88 17.34
C ILE A 56 -8.49 20.55 16.51
N ASN A 57 -8.15 21.61 15.78
CA ASN A 57 -9.07 22.26 14.86
C ASN A 57 -9.11 21.56 13.49
N GLU A 58 -10.07 21.91 12.64
CA GLU A 58 -10.24 21.26 11.33
C GLU A 58 -9.03 21.44 10.41
N ASP A 59 -8.44 22.63 10.33
CA ASP A 59 -7.29 22.88 9.45
C ASP A 59 -6.07 22.06 9.85
N GLU A 60 -5.83 21.95 11.16
CA GLU A 60 -4.77 21.10 11.70
C GLU A 60 -5.05 19.62 11.41
N MET A 61 -6.30 19.15 11.55
CA MET A 61 -6.67 17.78 11.16
C MET A 61 -6.46 17.52 9.66
N ARG A 62 -6.87 18.45 8.80
CA ARG A 62 -6.68 18.34 7.35
C ARG A 62 -5.21 18.19 7.00
N LYS A 63 -4.34 19.02 7.59
CA LYS A 63 -2.89 18.94 7.40
C LYS A 63 -2.34 17.61 7.89
N ASN A 64 -2.67 17.19 9.11
CA ASN A 64 -2.11 15.97 9.70
C ASN A 64 -2.57 14.69 8.97
N ILE A 65 -3.82 14.63 8.52
CA ILE A 65 -4.31 13.53 7.67
C ILE A 65 -3.56 13.50 6.35
N LYS A 66 -3.36 14.65 5.71
CA LYS A 66 -2.59 14.74 4.47
C LYS A 66 -1.16 14.22 4.67
N ASP A 67 -0.45 14.75 5.65
CA ASP A 67 0.93 14.39 5.92
C ASP A 67 1.05 12.88 6.20
N TYR A 68 0.17 12.33 7.04
CA TYR A 68 0.15 10.89 7.32
C TYR A 68 -0.06 10.05 6.05
N ILE A 69 -1.05 10.38 5.23
CA ILE A 69 -1.36 9.64 3.99
C ILE A 69 -0.19 9.72 3.01
N ASP A 70 0.39 10.90 2.83
CA ASP A 70 1.46 11.12 1.87
C ASP A 70 2.74 10.37 2.29
N TYR A 71 3.10 10.39 3.57
CA TYR A 71 4.23 9.60 4.08
C TYR A 71 3.97 8.10 3.99
N SER A 72 2.75 7.62 4.31
CA SER A 72 2.39 6.20 4.14
C SER A 72 2.50 5.76 2.69
N TRP A 73 2.10 6.62 1.75
CA TRP A 73 2.20 6.35 0.32
C TRP A 73 3.66 6.31 -0.15
N GLU A 74 4.46 7.32 0.22
CA GLU A 74 5.89 7.37 -0.13
C GLU A 74 6.64 6.13 0.38
N LEU A 75 6.38 5.70 1.62
CA LEU A 75 6.95 4.47 2.17
C LEU A 75 6.52 3.25 1.35
N SER A 76 5.25 3.14 1.00
CA SER A 76 4.72 2.02 0.20
C SER A 76 5.34 1.96 -1.20
N GLU A 77 5.48 3.10 -1.88
CA GLU A 77 6.12 3.19 -3.20
C GLU A 77 7.59 2.74 -3.19
N ASN A 78 8.26 2.82 -2.04
CA ASN A 78 9.64 2.36 -1.88
C ASN A 78 9.74 0.92 -1.39
N ILE A 79 8.75 0.44 -0.62
CA ILE A 79 8.66 -0.95 -0.17
C ILE A 79 8.32 -1.89 -1.33
N ILE A 80 7.32 -1.55 -2.14
CA ILE A 80 6.78 -2.44 -3.19
C ILE A 80 7.86 -2.91 -4.17
N PRO A 81 8.72 -2.04 -4.75
CA PRO A 81 9.76 -2.48 -5.68
C PRO A 81 10.80 -3.39 -5.03
N LEU A 82 11.18 -3.14 -3.76
CA LEU A 82 12.12 -4.00 -3.03
C LEU A 82 11.50 -5.37 -2.74
N ALA A 83 10.28 -5.40 -2.19
CA ALA A 83 9.58 -6.63 -1.85
C ALA A 83 9.22 -7.48 -3.09
N SER A 84 9.11 -6.84 -4.26
CA SER A 84 8.80 -7.48 -5.54
C SER A 84 10.03 -7.80 -6.39
N THR A 85 11.24 -7.65 -5.85
CA THR A 85 12.47 -7.93 -6.61
C THR A 85 12.52 -9.41 -6.99
N THR A 86 12.61 -9.68 -8.31
CA THR A 86 12.59 -11.03 -8.87
C THR A 86 13.85 -11.83 -8.50
N PRO A 87 13.77 -13.17 -8.38
CA PRO A 87 14.91 -14.04 -8.06
C PRO A 87 16.13 -13.87 -8.99
N ASP A 88 15.91 -13.49 -10.25
CA ASP A 88 16.98 -13.26 -11.23
C ASP A 88 17.87 -12.04 -10.90
N LYS A 89 17.39 -11.14 -10.03
CA LYS A 89 18.20 -10.11 -9.40
C LYS A 89 18.59 -10.62 -8.02
N ASN A 90 19.89 -10.75 -7.77
CA ASN A 90 20.42 -11.12 -6.45
C ASN A 90 19.90 -10.13 -5.39
N PHE A 91 18.85 -10.49 -4.65
CA PHE A 91 18.35 -9.72 -3.51
C PHE A 91 19.44 -9.72 -2.43
N THR A 92 20.08 -8.57 -2.22
CA THR A 92 21.29 -8.50 -1.39
C THR A 92 20.94 -8.29 0.09
N ASP A 93 21.91 -8.53 0.98
CA ASP A 93 21.76 -8.16 2.40
C ASP A 93 21.52 -6.67 2.60
N SER A 94 22.04 -5.83 1.69
CA SER A 94 21.78 -4.39 1.69
C SER A 94 20.31 -4.11 1.37
N ASP A 95 19.74 -4.80 0.38
CA ASP A 95 18.31 -4.66 0.03
C ASP A 95 17.42 -5.14 1.18
N ARG A 96 17.78 -6.26 1.83
CA ARG A 96 17.08 -6.75 3.03
C ARG A 96 17.08 -5.72 4.16
N LYS A 97 18.25 -5.15 4.48
CA LYS A 97 18.35 -4.09 5.50
C LYS A 97 17.55 -2.84 5.14
N LYS A 98 17.52 -2.48 3.86
CA LYS A 98 16.75 -1.33 3.35
C LYS A 98 15.25 -1.57 3.46
N LEU A 99 14.78 -2.76 3.06
CA LEU A 99 13.39 -3.18 3.19
C LEU A 99 12.94 -3.16 4.66
N GLN A 100 13.72 -3.77 5.56
CA GLN A 100 13.44 -3.77 7.00
C GLN A 100 13.31 -2.34 7.54
N LYS A 101 14.24 -1.45 7.18
CA LYS A 101 14.21 -0.04 7.61
C LYS A 101 12.95 0.69 7.11
N LEU A 102 12.53 0.46 5.87
CA LEU A 102 11.31 1.06 5.33
C LEU A 102 10.05 0.54 6.03
N ILE A 103 9.98 -0.76 6.31
CA ILE A 103 8.87 -1.38 7.05
C ILE A 103 8.79 -0.84 8.49
N ASP A 104 9.94 -0.69 9.17
CA ASP A 104 9.96 -0.11 10.51
C ASP A 104 9.54 1.36 10.54
N LEU A 105 9.93 2.14 9.52
CA LEU A 105 9.43 3.52 9.35
C LEU A 105 7.92 3.55 9.10
N ALA A 106 7.37 2.63 8.30
CA ALA A 106 5.91 2.53 8.09
C ALA A 106 5.16 2.21 9.38
N LYS A 107 5.64 1.24 10.16
CA LYS A 107 5.10 0.93 11.48
C LYS A 107 5.14 2.15 12.41
N GLN A 108 6.25 2.87 12.43
CA GLN A 108 6.40 4.06 13.27
C GLN A 108 5.48 5.20 12.81
N ASN A 109 5.32 5.40 11.51
CA ASN A 109 4.40 6.38 10.94
C ASN A 109 2.95 6.09 11.39
N ASP A 110 2.53 4.82 11.32
CA ASP A 110 1.22 4.38 11.78
C ASP A 110 1.02 4.56 13.28
N MET A 111 2.01 4.19 14.09
CA MET A 111 1.98 4.39 15.54
C MET A 111 1.84 5.86 15.90
N ASN A 112 2.64 6.74 15.28
CA ASN A 112 2.62 8.17 15.54
C ASN A 112 1.24 8.77 15.22
N PHE A 113 0.64 8.38 14.09
CA PHE A 113 -0.69 8.86 13.73
C PHE A 113 -1.78 8.30 14.65
N HIS A 114 -1.69 7.02 15.01
CA HIS A 114 -2.61 6.39 15.97
C HIS A 114 -2.60 7.10 17.32
N GLU A 115 -1.41 7.38 17.86
CA GLU A 115 -1.24 8.11 19.10
C GLU A 115 -1.83 9.53 18.99
N PHE A 116 -1.57 10.22 17.88
CA PHE A 116 -2.11 11.55 17.62
C PHE A 116 -3.65 11.56 17.65
N ILE A 117 -4.31 10.65 16.91
CA ILE A 117 -5.78 10.62 16.83
C ILE A 117 -6.44 10.10 18.11
N SER A 118 -5.73 9.28 18.90
CA SER A 118 -6.28 8.65 20.11
C SER A 118 -6.10 9.52 21.35
N ASN A 119 -5.04 10.33 21.39
CA ASN A 119 -4.70 11.14 22.56
C ASN A 119 -5.20 12.59 22.47
N ASN A 120 -5.86 13.02 21.39
CA ASN A 120 -6.35 14.38 21.23
C ASN A 120 -7.87 14.41 20.98
N ASN A 121 -8.51 15.53 21.33
CA ASN A 121 -9.92 15.75 21.02
C ASN A 121 -10.05 16.29 19.59
N LEU A 122 -10.52 15.43 18.69
CA LEU A 122 -10.69 15.76 17.28
C LEU A 122 -12.08 16.39 17.02
N PRO A 123 -12.25 17.16 15.94
CA PRO A 123 -13.58 17.57 15.49
C PRO A 123 -14.45 16.33 15.21
N THR A 124 -15.73 16.39 15.57
CA THR A 124 -16.63 15.23 15.61
C THR A 124 -16.70 14.47 14.30
N ASP A 125 -16.74 15.19 13.18
CA ASP A 125 -16.82 14.66 11.82
C ASP A 125 -15.48 14.13 11.28
N TYR A 126 -14.35 14.36 11.97
CA TYR A 126 -13.06 13.75 11.65
C TYR A 126 -12.77 12.49 12.47
N LYS A 127 -13.47 12.25 13.60
CA LYS A 127 -13.17 11.11 14.50
C LYS A 127 -13.24 9.75 13.80
N LYS A 128 -14.37 9.46 13.16
CA LYS A 128 -14.56 8.18 12.46
C LYS A 128 -13.66 8.07 11.21
N PRO A 129 -13.63 9.07 10.30
CA PRO A 129 -12.78 8.99 9.11
C PRO A 129 -11.30 8.88 9.42
N SER A 130 -10.77 9.58 10.43
CA SER A 130 -9.36 9.47 10.81
C SER A 130 -9.00 8.07 11.30
N LYS A 131 -9.91 7.41 12.03
CA LYS A 131 -9.74 6.02 12.44
C LYS A 131 -9.78 5.07 11.23
N GLU A 132 -10.70 5.26 10.30
CA GLU A 132 -10.80 4.43 9.08
C GLU A 132 -9.56 4.59 8.19
N ILE A 133 -9.02 5.81 8.08
CA ILE A 133 -7.76 6.10 7.40
C ILE A 133 -6.60 5.35 8.07
N TYR A 134 -6.48 5.44 9.39
CA TYR A 134 -5.47 4.69 10.14
C TYR A 134 -5.61 3.18 9.93
N GLU A 135 -6.82 2.62 10.04
CA GLU A 135 -7.06 1.19 9.88
C GLU A 135 -6.70 0.70 8.47
N PHE A 136 -7.01 1.48 7.43
CA PHE A 136 -6.64 1.15 6.05
C PHE A 136 -5.12 1.13 5.84
N MET A 137 -4.43 2.18 6.28
CA MET A 137 -2.99 2.33 6.11
C MET A 137 -2.21 1.30 6.95
N SER A 138 -2.55 1.17 8.23
CA SER A 138 -1.90 0.19 9.12
C SER A 138 -2.15 -1.25 8.69
N SER A 139 -3.31 -1.57 8.10
CA SER A 139 -3.54 -2.90 7.51
C SER A 139 -2.68 -3.11 6.27
N SER A 140 -2.45 -2.08 5.46
CA SER A 140 -1.52 -2.15 4.33
C SER A 140 -0.08 -2.37 4.79
N THR A 141 0.37 -1.65 5.82
CA THR A 141 1.66 -1.88 6.48
C THR A 141 1.78 -3.30 7.03
N ALA A 142 0.73 -3.83 7.66
CA ALA A 142 0.73 -5.16 8.22
C ALA A 142 0.89 -6.27 7.15
N ILE A 143 0.38 -6.05 5.93
CA ILE A 143 0.64 -6.95 4.80
C ILE A 143 2.13 -7.01 4.50
N PHE A 144 2.83 -5.86 4.44
CA PHE A 144 4.27 -5.84 4.20
C PHE A 144 5.06 -6.51 5.33
N VAL A 145 4.67 -6.30 6.59
CA VAL A 145 5.30 -6.93 7.75
C VAL A 145 5.20 -8.44 7.68
N GLU A 146 3.99 -8.97 7.46
CA GLU A 146 3.78 -10.42 7.42
C GLU A 146 4.43 -11.04 6.18
N LEU A 147 4.42 -10.35 5.03
CA LEU A 147 5.14 -10.80 3.84
C LEU A 147 6.66 -10.88 4.07
N ASP A 148 7.27 -9.86 4.69
CA ASP A 148 8.70 -9.87 5.01
C ASP A 148 9.08 -11.01 5.96
N GLN A 149 8.23 -11.29 6.96
CA GLN A 149 8.41 -12.43 7.86
C GLN A 149 8.40 -13.77 7.10
N GLU A 150 7.47 -13.96 6.17
CA GLU A 150 7.41 -15.17 5.35
C GLU A 150 8.60 -15.29 4.39
N LEU A 151 9.05 -14.18 3.79
CA LEU A 151 10.26 -14.16 2.97
C LEU A 151 11.51 -14.52 3.78
N ASN A 152 11.62 -14.06 5.03
CA ASN A 152 12.71 -14.43 5.94
C ASN A 152 12.68 -15.92 6.29
N LYS A 153 11.51 -16.48 6.60
CA LYS A 153 11.35 -17.93 6.84
C LYS A 153 11.71 -18.75 5.60
N LEU A 154 11.24 -18.34 4.42
CA LEU A 154 11.55 -19.02 3.16
C LEU A 154 13.06 -19.02 2.88
N ALA A 155 13.75 -17.92 3.16
CA ALA A 155 15.21 -17.83 3.00
C ALA A 155 15.98 -18.77 3.95
N GLN A 156 15.42 -19.07 5.13
CA GLN A 156 16.03 -19.99 6.11
C GLN A 156 15.71 -21.46 5.80
N ASP A 157 14.44 -21.75 5.50
CA ASP A 157 13.93 -23.13 5.39
C ASP A 157 13.91 -23.66 3.95
N GLY A 158 13.98 -22.79 2.95
CA GLY A 158 13.91 -23.12 1.52
C GLY A 158 12.58 -23.73 1.05
N ASN A 159 11.55 -23.77 1.90
CA ASN A 159 10.32 -24.51 1.65
C ASN A 159 9.10 -23.60 1.49
N LEU A 160 8.71 -23.35 0.23
CA LEU A 160 7.54 -22.54 -0.14
C LEU A 160 6.21 -23.14 0.32
N PHE A 161 6.12 -24.47 0.47
CA PHE A 161 4.87 -25.14 0.89
C PHE A 161 4.51 -24.88 2.36
N LYS A 162 5.40 -24.25 3.12
CA LYS A 162 5.16 -23.82 4.51
C LYS A 162 4.79 -22.34 4.64
N ALA A 163 4.71 -21.60 3.52
CA ALA A 163 4.38 -20.18 3.55
C ALA A 163 2.97 -19.96 4.14
N ASP A 164 2.87 -19.08 5.13
CA ASP A 164 1.62 -18.65 5.72
C ASP A 164 1.07 -17.42 4.98
N PHE A 165 -0.13 -17.54 4.42
CA PHE A 165 -0.81 -16.44 3.72
C PHE A 165 -1.76 -15.65 4.64
N SER A 166 -1.54 -15.69 5.96
CA SER A 166 -2.36 -14.98 6.94
C SER A 166 -2.42 -13.47 6.72
N PHE A 167 -1.48 -12.88 5.99
CA PHE A 167 -1.51 -11.47 5.58
C PHE A 167 -2.78 -11.10 4.79
N THR A 168 -3.42 -12.06 4.12
CA THR A 168 -4.66 -11.84 3.36
C THR A 168 -5.82 -11.37 4.24
N LYS A 169 -5.80 -11.65 5.55
CA LYS A 169 -6.81 -11.14 6.51
C LYS A 169 -6.87 -9.61 6.54
N HIS A 170 -5.76 -8.93 6.26
CA HIS A 170 -5.67 -7.47 6.27
C HIS A 170 -6.34 -6.84 5.05
N LEU A 171 -6.57 -7.60 3.97
CA LEU A 171 -7.26 -7.12 2.77
C LEU A 171 -8.73 -6.78 3.03
N GLU A 172 -9.34 -7.31 4.09
CA GLU A 172 -10.68 -6.90 4.52
C GLU A 172 -10.75 -5.40 4.90
N LYS A 173 -9.63 -4.85 5.37
CA LYS A 173 -9.48 -3.44 5.75
C LYS A 173 -8.75 -2.63 4.68
N ALA A 174 -7.77 -3.21 4.01
CA ALA A 174 -6.99 -2.60 2.94
C ALA A 174 -7.52 -3.01 1.55
N ASN A 175 -8.73 -2.56 1.19
CA ASN A 175 -9.33 -2.82 -0.12
C ASN A 175 -9.90 -1.58 -0.79
N GLY A 176 -10.20 -1.70 -2.09
CA GLY A 176 -10.70 -0.61 -2.91
C GLY A 176 -12.05 -0.02 -2.46
N ARG A 177 -12.88 -0.75 -1.69
CA ARG A 177 -14.12 -0.19 -1.13
C ARG A 177 -13.77 0.79 -0.01
N LYS A 178 -12.90 0.39 0.92
CA LYS A 178 -12.39 1.24 2.00
C LYS A 178 -11.61 2.44 1.46
N GLN A 179 -10.80 2.23 0.43
CA GLN A 179 -10.14 3.34 -0.27
C GLN A 179 -11.14 4.36 -0.81
N LYS A 180 -12.22 3.94 -1.49
CA LYS A 180 -13.26 4.86 -2.02
C LYS A 180 -13.99 5.63 -0.91
N GLU A 181 -14.25 4.98 0.23
CA GLU A 181 -14.84 5.64 1.41
C GLU A 181 -13.92 6.76 1.94
N ILE A 182 -12.61 6.48 2.04
CA ILE A 182 -11.58 7.46 2.43
C ILE A 182 -11.51 8.60 1.40
N GLU A 183 -11.39 8.29 0.11
CA GLU A 183 -11.31 9.29 -0.96
C GLU A 183 -12.51 10.23 -0.96
N LYS A 184 -13.72 9.72 -0.70
CA LYS A 184 -14.93 10.54 -0.58
C LYS A 184 -14.78 11.56 0.55
N PHE A 185 -14.37 11.13 1.74
CA PHE A 185 -14.14 12.01 2.88
C PHE A 185 -13.05 13.06 2.57
N LEU A 186 -11.93 12.64 1.98
CA LEU A 186 -10.83 13.55 1.60
C LEU A 186 -11.31 14.63 0.64
N ASN A 187 -12.13 14.26 -0.35
CA ASN A 187 -12.70 15.20 -1.31
C ASN A 187 -13.69 16.17 -0.64
N GLU A 188 -14.59 15.66 0.21
CA GLU A 188 -15.54 16.48 0.98
C GLU A 188 -14.82 17.52 1.87
N LYS A 189 -13.67 17.14 2.45
CA LYS A 189 -12.83 18.01 3.29
C LYS A 189 -11.75 18.79 2.53
N ASN A 190 -11.73 18.72 1.20
CA ASN A 190 -10.73 19.37 0.36
C ASN A 190 -9.28 19.06 0.81
N ILE A 191 -9.00 17.79 1.08
CA ILE A 191 -7.68 17.26 1.43
C ILE A 191 -7.12 16.57 0.19
N LYS A 192 -6.12 17.20 -0.44
CA LYS A 192 -5.39 16.62 -1.57
C LYS A 192 -4.20 15.84 -1.06
N THR A 193 -4.11 14.58 -1.44
CA THR A 193 -3.13 13.58 -0.97
C THR A 193 -2.64 12.74 -2.15
N SER A 194 -1.58 11.96 -1.97
CA SER A 194 -1.07 11.05 -3.00
C SER A 194 -2.13 10.05 -3.50
N ILE A 195 -3.09 9.66 -2.65
CA ILE A 195 -4.16 8.69 -3.01
C ILE A 195 -5.18 9.28 -4.00
N ASN A 196 -5.54 10.56 -3.86
CA ASN A 196 -6.56 11.21 -4.72
C ASN A 196 -5.97 12.22 -5.72
N SER A 197 -4.66 12.50 -5.69
CA SER A 197 -4.02 13.44 -6.62
C SER A 197 -3.68 12.82 -7.99
N ASN A 198 -3.60 11.48 -8.09
CA ASN A 198 -3.27 10.77 -9.33
C ASN A 198 -4.49 10.46 -10.22
N LYS A 199 -5.71 10.87 -9.84
CA LYS A 199 -6.89 10.76 -10.69
C LYS A 199 -7.06 12.08 -11.46
N LYS A 200 -6.24 12.27 -12.51
CA LYS A 200 -6.58 13.25 -13.55
C LYS A 200 -7.80 12.71 -14.31
N ASN A 201 -8.83 13.55 -14.42
CA ASN A 201 -9.98 13.37 -15.31
C ASN A 201 -9.53 13.20 -16.77
#